data_AF-A0A2D6E510-F1
#
_entry.id   AF-A0A2D6E510-F1
#
_cell.length_a   1.000
_cell.length_b   1.000
_cell.length_c   1.000
_cell.angle_alpha   90.00
_cell.angle_beta   90.00
_cell.angle_gamma   90.00
#
_symmetry.space_group_name_H-M   'P 1'
#
loop_
_entity.id
_entity.type
_entity.pdbx_description
1 polymer ?
#
loop_
_entity_poly.entity_id
_entity_poly.type
_entity_poly.pdbx_seq_one_letter_code
_entity_poly.pdbx_strand_id
1 'polypeptide(L)' 'MSIATMRQAIRLERRLEDCYREMMSDAKDEKTKAVLHDMLVMEEMNELLLRSLSQHLGV' A
#
# COMPACT_ATOMS: atom_id res chain seq x y z
N MET A 1 -13.05 -4.52 -13.96
CA MET A 1 -11.68 -4.93 -13.56
C MET A 1 -11.72 -6.42 -13.26
N SER A 2 -10.78 -7.24 -13.75
CA SER A 2 -10.84 -8.68 -13.48
C SER A 2 -10.41 -9.02 -12.05
N ILE A 3 -10.91 -10.14 -11.50
CA ILE A 3 -10.51 -10.66 -10.18
C ILE A 3 -8.99 -10.86 -10.08
N ALA A 4 -8.38 -11.36 -11.16
CA ALA A 4 -6.93 -11.54 -11.22
C ALA A 4 -6.19 -10.20 -11.14
N THR A 5 -6.71 -9.17 -11.81
CA THR A 5 -6.19 -7.80 -11.75
C THR A 5 -6.31 -7.21 -10.34
N MET A 6 -7.42 -7.45 -9.63
CA MET A 6 -7.64 -6.92 -8.28
C MET A 6 -6.73 -7.59 -7.24
N ARG A 7 -6.58 -8.93 -7.31
CA ARG A 7 -5.58 -9.65 -6.48
C ARG A 7 -4.15 -9.22 -6.78
N GLN A 8 -3.86 -8.91 -8.04
CA GLN A 8 -2.56 -8.37 -8.42
C GLN A 8 -2.34 -6.97 -7.84
N ALA A 9 -3.33 -6.08 -7.91
CA ALA A 9 -3.26 -4.74 -7.34
C ALA A 9 -2.98 -4.78 -5.83
N ILE A 10 -3.76 -5.56 -5.06
CA ILE A 10 -3.54 -5.73 -3.60
C ILE A 10 -2.12 -6.21 -3.29
N ARG A 11 -1.59 -7.15 -4.07
CA ARG A 11 -0.21 -7.63 -3.89
C ARG A 11 0.84 -6.55 -4.22
N LEU A 12 0.56 -5.67 -5.18
CA LEU A 12 1.46 -4.57 -5.52
C LEU A 12 1.45 -3.50 -4.41
N GLU A 13 0.28 -3.18 -3.84
CA GLU A 13 0.17 -2.26 -2.69
C GLU A 13 1.02 -2.76 -1.52
N ARG A 14 0.88 -4.03 -1.12
CA ARG A 14 1.72 -4.60 -0.05
C ARG A 14 3.21 -4.50 -0.31
N ARG A 15 3.63 -4.69 -1.57
CA ARG A 15 5.05 -4.56 -1.93
C ARG A 15 5.52 -3.12 -1.82
N LEU A 16 4.66 -2.14 -2.11
CA LEU A 16 4.97 -0.73 -1.90
C LEU A 16 5.03 -0.40 -0.40
N GLU A 17 4.08 -0.89 0.40
CA GLU A 17 4.11 -0.74 1.86
C GLU A 17 5.43 -1.27 2.45
N ASP A 18 5.84 -2.49 2.08
CA ASP A 18 7.11 -3.09 2.52
C ASP A 18 8.32 -2.23 2.13
N CYS A 19 8.32 -1.71 0.90
CA CYS A 19 9.36 -0.82 0.38
C CYS A 19 9.44 0.49 1.18
N TYR A 20 8.29 1.12 1.47
CA TYR A 20 8.25 2.33 2.29
C TYR A 20 8.71 2.06 3.72
N ARG A 21 8.36 0.91 4.31
CA ARG A 21 8.87 0.51 5.64
C ARG A 21 10.39 0.34 5.66
N GLU A 22 10.96 -0.28 4.64
CA GLU A 22 12.42 -0.41 4.48
C GLU A 22 13.10 0.95 4.34
N MET A 23 12.61 1.80 3.43
CA MET A 23 13.14 3.15 3.21
C MET A 23 13.05 4.03 4.47
N MET A 24 11.97 3.91 5.26
CA MET A 24 11.86 4.62 6.53
C MET A 24 12.92 4.18 7.55
N SER A 25 13.28 2.90 7.54
CA SER A 25 14.31 2.35 8.44
C SER A 25 15.72 2.86 8.08
N ASP A 26 15.96 3.11 6.79
CA ASP A 26 17.24 3.64 6.28
C ASP A 26 17.34 5.17 6.35
N ALA A 27 16.20 5.87 6.33
CA ALA A 27 16.14 7.33 6.34
C ALA A 27 16.72 7.90 7.64
N LYS A 28 17.69 8.82 7.51
CA LYS A 28 18.39 9.45 8.64
C LYS A 28 17.76 10.76 9.11
N ASP A 29 17.01 11.43 8.25
CA ASP A 29 16.37 12.70 8.59
C ASP A 29 14.84 12.56 8.75
N GLU A 30 14.30 13.34 9.69
CA GLU A 30 12.89 13.25 10.07
C GLU A 30 11.94 13.78 8.99
N LYS A 31 12.39 14.62 8.06
CA LYS A 31 11.53 15.11 6.97
C LYS A 31 11.28 14.01 5.96
N THR A 32 12.32 13.28 5.56
CA THR A 32 12.20 12.13 4.68
C THR A 32 11.33 11.05 5.32
N LYS A 33 11.51 10.76 6.62
CA LYS A 33 10.62 9.83 7.34
C LYS A 33 9.16 10.27 7.33
N ALA A 34 8.88 11.55 7.55
CA ALA A 34 7.51 12.07 7.51
C ALA A 34 6.87 11.88 6.13
N VAL A 35 7.59 12.20 5.05
CA VAL A 35 7.10 11.98 3.68
C VAL A 35 6.87 10.48 3.41
N LEU A 36 7.81 9.62 3.78
CA LEU A 36 7.68 8.17 3.60
C LEU A 36 6.52 7.59 4.41
N HIS A 37 6.29 8.10 5.63
CA HIS A 37 5.15 7.73 6.45
C HIS A 37 3.83 8.13 5.77
N ASP A 38 3.73 9.35 5.25
CA ASP A 38 2.52 9.81 4.55
C ASP A 38 2.24 8.94 3.32
N MET A 39 3.27 8.57 2.56
CA MET A 39 3.13 7.65 1.42
C MET A 39 2.70 6.25 1.87
N LEU A 40 3.26 5.72 2.96
CA LEU A 40 2.86 4.43 3.52
C LEU A 40 1.37 4.42 3.90
N VAL A 41 0.90 5.47 4.59
CA VAL A 41 -0.53 5.59 4.97
C VAL A 41 -1.43 5.63 3.74
N MET A 42 -1.00 6.29 2.67
CA MET A 42 -1.76 6.31 1.40
C MET A 42 -1.88 4.91 0.79
N GLU A 43 -0.81 4.11 0.78
CA GLU A 43 -0.89 2.75 0.24
C GLU A 43 -1.70 1.80 1.13
N GLU A 44 -1.61 1.93 2.47
CA GLU A 44 -2.46 1.17 3.40
C GLU A 44 -3.96 1.45 3.14
N MET A 45 -4.30 2.71 2.84
CA MET A 45 -5.65 3.11 2.44
C MET A 45 -6.04 2.52 1.07
N ASN A 46 -5.14 2.52 0.09
CA ASN A 46 -5.38 1.91 -1.22
C ASN A 46 -5.65 0.41 -1.09
N GLU A 47 -4.86 -0.31 -0.28
CA GLU A 47 -5.06 -1.73 -0.02
C GLU A 47 -6.44 -1.99 0.60
N LEU A 48 -6.84 -1.19 1.60
CA LEU A 48 -8.12 -1.31 2.28
C LEU A 48 -9.31 -1.08 1.32
N LEU A 49 -9.21 -0.08 0.44
CA LEU A 49 -10.22 0.19 -0.59
C LEU A 49 -10.32 -0.96 -1.60
N LEU A 50 -9.19 -1.49 -2.06
CA LEU A 50 -9.16 -2.63 -2.98
C LEU A 50 -9.78 -3.89 -2.37
N ARG A 51 -9.52 -4.16 -1.08
CA ARG A 51 -10.13 -5.28 -0.36
C ARG A 51 -11.63 -5.09 -0.17
N SER A 52 -12.07 -3.89 0.18
CA SER A 52 -13.50 -3.55 0.31
C SER A 52 -14.24 -3.75 -1.01
N LEU A 53 -13.63 -3.33 -2.12
CA LEU A 53 -14.15 -3.56 -3.46
C LEU A 53 -14.22 -5.05 -3.82
N SER A 54 -13.18 -5.84 -3.46
CA SER A 54 -13.19 -7.29 -3.66
C SER A 54 -14.37 -7.95 -2.94
N GLN A 55 -14.58 -7.59 -1.66
CA GLN A 55 -15.69 -8.09 -0.84
C GLN A 55 -17.06 -7.71 -1.44
N HIS A 56 -17.24 -6.46 -1.88
CA HIS A 56 -18.48 -6.01 -2.53
C HIS A 56 -18.77 -6.74 -3.83
N LEU A 57 -17.72 -7.11 -4.58
CA LEU A 57 -17.85 -7.88 -5.82
C LEU A 57 -18.08 -9.39 -5.57
N GLY A 58 -18.12 -9.82 -4.30
CA GLY A 58 -18.34 -11.21 -3.90
C GLY A 58 -17.14 -12.11 -4.14
N VAL A 59 -15.91 -11.56 -4.07
CA VAL A 59 -14.66 -12.26 -4.39
C VAL A 59 -13.59 -12.09 -3.32
#